data_AF-A0A4S8M7Q3-F1
#
_entry.id   AF-A0A4S8M7Q3-F1
#
_cell.length_a   1.000
_cell.length_b   1.000
_cell.length_c   1.000
_cell.angle_alpha   90.00
_cell.angle_beta   90.00
_cell.angle_gamma   90.00
#
_symmetry.space_group_name_H-M   'P 1'
#
loop_
_entity.id
_entity.type
_entity.pdbx_description
1 polymer ?
#
loop_
_entity_poly.entity_id
_entity_poly.type
_entity_poly.pdbx_seq_one_letter_code
_entity_poly.pdbx_strand_id
1 'polypeptide(L)'
;MNVKMSQAVDQFSDKDVVPDYTILSHRWMEGEEVTYQEFIKDQEQTRSKAGYKKILRACQWTLVMGGQYLWVDTCCIDNGNHDEIARNIRSMYAYYQNASFCYAYLADVRTHGDFTSSEWWERGWTLQELLAPPRVHFYDKKWRQIGSKHELRHEIAELTDIPQEVLSVDVLERMSWTTGRETTKPQDRAYCLMGLLNVSLKPNYEEHLPFVSPQPK
;
A
#
# COMPACT_ATOMS: atom_id res chain seq x y z
N MET A 1 9.36 -3.45 -12.49
CA MET A 1 8.95 -3.64 -11.09
C MET A 1 10.15 -4.20 -10.32
N ASN A 2 10.49 -3.64 -9.16
CA ASN A 2 11.51 -4.23 -8.29
C ASN A 2 10.81 -5.09 -7.25
N VAL A 3 11.25 -6.32 -7.04
CA VAL A 3 10.79 -7.19 -5.93
C VAL A 3 11.96 -7.63 -5.10
N LYS A 4 11.70 -7.99 -3.84
CA LYS A 4 12.76 -8.25 -2.87
C LYS A 4 12.63 -9.62 -2.24
N MET A 5 13.79 -10.21 -1.95
CA MET A 5 13.91 -11.34 -1.03
C MET A 5 15.06 -11.05 -0.07
N SER A 6 14.78 -11.14 1.23
CA SER A 6 15.72 -11.00 2.37
C SER A 6 16.70 -9.80 2.34
N GLN A 7 17.68 -9.80 1.43
CA GLN A 7 18.75 -8.81 1.27
C GLN A 7 19.05 -8.44 -0.21
N ALA A 8 18.35 -9.03 -1.18
CA ALA A 8 18.55 -8.77 -2.60
C ALA A 8 17.33 -8.05 -3.21
N VAL A 9 17.60 -7.21 -4.20
CA VAL A 9 16.58 -6.53 -5.01
C VAL A 9 16.70 -7.07 -6.43
N ASP A 10 15.65 -7.71 -6.91
CA ASP A 10 15.55 -8.17 -8.29
C ASP A 10 14.72 -7.15 -9.09
N GLN A 11 15.28 -6.67 -10.19
CA GLN A 11 14.63 -5.70 -11.08
C GLN A 11 14.08 -6.41 -12.32
N PHE A 12 12.78 -6.25 -12.56
CA PHE A 12 12.09 -6.77 -13.73
C PHE A 12 11.68 -5.61 -14.65
N SER A 13 12.02 -5.71 -15.93
CA SER A 13 11.63 -4.79 -16.99
C SER A 13 10.24 -5.13 -17.54
N ASP A 14 9.67 -4.27 -18.39
CA ASP A 14 8.36 -4.48 -19.01
C ASP A 14 8.30 -5.71 -19.95
N LYS A 15 9.46 -6.28 -20.30
CA LYS A 15 9.57 -7.48 -21.14
C LYS A 15 9.69 -8.77 -20.34
N ASP A 16 9.90 -8.66 -19.03
CA ASP A 16 10.11 -9.82 -18.16
C ASP A 16 8.77 -10.33 -17.63
N VAL A 17 8.67 -11.64 -17.48
CA VAL A 17 7.56 -12.24 -16.75
C VAL A 17 7.78 -11.94 -15.27
N VAL A 18 6.90 -11.12 -14.69
CA VAL A 18 6.94 -10.82 -13.26
C VAL A 18 6.63 -12.12 -12.50
N PRO A 19 7.53 -12.58 -11.60
CA PRO A 19 7.28 -13.79 -10.82
C PRO A 19 6.14 -13.57 -9.84
N ASP A 20 5.63 -14.64 -9.23
CA ASP A 20 4.64 -14.50 -8.15
C ASP A 20 5.27 -13.78 -6.94
N TYR A 21 4.55 -12.83 -6.35
CA TYR A 21 5.00 -12.03 -5.22
C TYR A 21 3.87 -11.71 -4.25
N THR A 22 4.28 -11.52 -3.00
CA THR A 22 3.47 -10.93 -1.93
C THR A 22 3.72 -9.43 -1.84
N ILE A 23 2.79 -8.69 -1.25
CA ILE A 23 2.88 -7.23 -1.14
C ILE A 23 2.61 -6.76 0.29
N LEU A 24 3.30 -5.70 0.73
CA LEU A 24 3.12 -5.08 2.05
C LEU A 24 2.44 -3.72 1.93
N SER A 25 1.18 -3.66 2.36
CA SER A 25 0.45 -2.42 2.61
C SER A 25 0.72 -1.92 4.03
N HIS A 26 1.05 -0.65 4.19
CA HIS A 26 1.33 -0.05 5.50
C HIS A 26 1.25 1.48 5.47
N ARG A 27 1.13 2.09 6.65
CA ARG A 27 1.34 3.53 6.85
C ARG A 27 2.82 3.82 7.08
N TRP A 28 3.35 4.80 6.36
CA TRP A 28 4.74 5.21 6.52
C TRP A 28 5.00 5.77 7.91
N MET A 29 6.03 5.27 8.58
CA MET A 29 6.48 5.80 9.87
C MET A 29 7.51 6.91 9.63
N GLU A 30 7.20 8.13 10.05
CA GLU A 30 8.06 9.30 9.86
C GLU A 30 9.47 9.06 10.43
N GLY A 31 10.51 9.29 9.62
CA GLY A 31 11.91 9.07 9.98
C GLY A 31 12.36 7.61 10.08
N GLU A 32 11.42 6.65 10.13
CA GLU A 32 11.68 5.24 10.43
C GLU A 32 11.53 4.31 9.22
N GLU A 33 10.98 4.80 8.10
CA GLU A 33 10.94 4.03 6.86
C GLU A 33 12.33 3.81 6.26
N VAL A 34 12.44 2.73 5.47
CA VAL A 34 13.65 2.37 4.73
C VAL A 34 13.42 2.70 3.27
N THR A 35 14.26 3.56 2.71
CA THR A 35 14.24 3.87 1.28
C THR A 35 14.89 2.78 0.43
N TYR A 36 14.68 2.81 -0.88
CA TYR A 36 15.38 1.94 -1.84
C TYR A 36 16.90 1.97 -1.65
N GLN A 37 17.47 3.17 -1.57
CA GLN A 37 18.91 3.39 -1.41
C GLN A 37 19.45 2.88 -0.07
N GLU A 38 18.71 3.09 1.02
CA GLU A 38 19.09 2.58 2.35
C GLU A 38 19.05 1.06 2.41
N PHE A 39 18.07 0.44 1.75
CA PHE A 39 17.94 -1.01 1.71
C PHE A 39 19.11 -1.66 0.96
N ILE A 40 19.52 -1.09 -0.18
CA ILE A 40 20.63 -1.62 -0.99
C ILE A 40 21.98 -1.48 -0.29
N LYS A 41 22.20 -0.35 0.41
CA LYS A 41 23.45 -0.12 1.14
C LYS A 41 23.57 -0.98 2.40
N ASP A 42 22.45 -1.46 2.93
CA ASP A 42 22.34 -2.34 4.10
C ASP A 42 23.27 -1.96 5.29
N GLN A 43 23.20 -0.68 5.68
CA GLN A 43 24.00 -0.13 6.78
C GLN A 43 23.41 -0.52 8.14
N GLU A 44 24.25 -0.56 9.18
CA GLU A 44 23.83 -0.91 10.55
C GLU A 44 22.72 0.02 11.07
N GLN A 45 22.81 1.31 10.74
CA GLN A 45 21.78 2.29 11.09
C GLN A 45 20.44 1.99 10.40
N THR A 46 20.45 1.48 9.17
CA THR A 46 19.22 1.07 8.48
C THR A 46 18.56 -0.10 9.21
N ARG A 47 19.35 -1.07 9.67
CA ARG A 47 18.84 -2.28 10.34
C ARG A 47 18.17 -2.00 11.69
N SER A 48 18.48 -0.88 12.33
CA SER A 48 17.87 -0.48 13.60
C SER A 48 16.48 0.14 13.44
N LYS A 49 16.18 0.71 12.27
CA LYS A 49 14.90 1.37 11.95
C LYS A 49 13.70 0.43 12.09
N ALA A 50 12.57 0.97 12.54
CA ALA A 50 11.32 0.22 12.65
C ALA A 50 10.82 -0.28 11.29
N GLY A 51 10.99 0.53 10.23
CA GLY A 51 10.62 0.15 8.86
C GLY A 51 11.38 -1.08 8.37
N TYR A 52 12.67 -1.21 8.71
CA TYR A 52 13.48 -2.38 8.34
C TYR A 52 12.98 -3.65 9.03
N LYS A 53 12.72 -3.58 10.33
CA LYS A 53 12.20 -4.71 11.12
C LYS A 53 10.83 -5.18 10.61
N LYS A 54 9.96 -4.24 10.22
CA LYS A 54 8.67 -4.52 9.56
C LYS A 54 8.87 -5.27 8.24
N ILE A 55 9.77 -4.79 7.37
CA ILE A 55 10.07 -5.45 6.08
C ILE A 55 10.63 -6.85 6.31
N LEU A 56 11.58 -7.02 7.24
CA LEU A 56 12.13 -8.34 7.56
C LEU A 56 11.05 -9.32 8.02
N ARG A 57 10.10 -8.85 8.83
CA ARG A 57 9.01 -9.69 9.33
C ARG A 57 8.03 -10.07 8.21
N ALA A 58 7.74 -9.15 7.30
CA ALA A 58 6.97 -9.45 6.08
C ALA A 58 7.68 -10.51 5.22
N CYS A 59 9.00 -10.36 4.99
CA CYS A 59 9.80 -11.35 4.26
C CYS A 59 9.74 -12.74 4.92
N GLN A 60 9.80 -12.81 6.25
CA GLN A 60 9.68 -14.09 6.98
C GLN A 60 8.32 -14.74 6.74
N TRP A 61 7.23 -13.97 6.81
CA TRP A 61 5.90 -14.49 6.52
C TRP A 61 5.77 -14.98 5.07
N THR A 62 6.32 -14.23 4.12
CA THR A 62 6.33 -14.61 2.70
C THR A 62 7.00 -15.97 2.50
N LEU A 63 8.16 -16.18 3.12
CA LEU A 63 8.87 -17.47 3.05
C LEU A 63 8.06 -18.61 3.70
N VAL A 64 7.44 -18.36 4.85
CA VAL A 64 6.60 -19.37 5.55
C VAL A 64 5.40 -19.80 4.70
N MET A 65 4.83 -18.89 3.92
CA MET A 65 3.74 -19.21 2.98
C MET A 65 4.22 -19.82 1.65
N GLY A 66 5.53 -20.06 1.49
CA GLY A 66 6.12 -20.59 0.26
C GLY A 66 6.33 -19.55 -0.85
N GLY A 67 6.13 -18.27 -0.55
CA GLY A 67 6.42 -17.17 -1.46
C GLY A 67 7.92 -16.86 -1.51
N GLN A 68 8.38 -16.33 -2.65
CA GLN A 68 9.79 -15.99 -2.86
C GLN A 68 10.03 -14.48 -2.85
N TYR A 69 9.03 -13.70 -3.27
CA TYR A 69 9.17 -12.28 -3.50
C TYR A 69 8.21 -11.46 -2.64
N LEU A 70 8.72 -10.36 -2.10
CA LEU A 70 7.95 -9.33 -1.40
C LEU A 70 8.13 -7.99 -2.13
N TRP A 71 7.03 -7.29 -2.34
CA TRP A 71 7.01 -5.91 -2.78
C TRP A 71 6.63 -4.97 -1.64
N VAL A 72 7.35 -3.85 -1.52
CA VAL A 72 7.12 -2.79 -0.53
C VAL A 72 7.42 -1.45 -1.18
N ASP A 73 6.45 -0.54 -1.24
CA ASP A 73 6.54 0.74 -1.94
C ASP A 73 7.76 1.58 -1.52
N THR A 74 8.02 1.71 -0.22
CA THR A 74 9.09 2.56 0.34
C THR A 74 10.48 2.17 -0.12
N CYS A 75 10.70 0.88 -0.39
CA CYS A 75 12.02 0.37 -0.72
C CYS A 75 12.10 -0.34 -2.07
N CYS A 76 10.99 -0.62 -2.76
CA CYS A 76 10.97 -1.16 -4.12
C CYS A 76 10.84 -0.06 -5.18
N ILE A 77 10.46 1.15 -4.80
CA ILE A 77 10.41 2.32 -5.69
C ILE A 77 11.62 3.20 -5.37
N ASP A 78 12.44 3.52 -6.36
CA ASP A 78 13.47 4.55 -6.19
C ASP A 78 12.83 5.94 -6.22
N ASN A 79 12.50 6.46 -5.03
CA ASN A 79 11.97 7.81 -4.86
C ASN A 79 12.97 8.93 -5.21
N GLY A 80 14.23 8.61 -5.49
CA GLY A 80 15.21 9.56 -6.04
C GLY A 80 15.09 9.75 -7.55
N ASN A 81 14.30 8.92 -8.24
CA ASN A 81 14.14 8.95 -9.68
C ASN A 81 12.71 9.37 -10.06
N HIS A 82 12.56 10.60 -10.56
CA HIS A 82 11.25 11.17 -10.94
C HIS A 82 10.50 10.34 -12.00
N ASP A 83 11.21 9.84 -13.02
CA ASP A 83 10.61 9.02 -14.08
C ASP A 83 10.10 7.68 -13.52
N GLU A 84 10.83 7.13 -12.55
CA GLU A 84 10.43 5.92 -11.85
C GLU A 84 9.20 6.16 -10.96
N ILE A 85 9.15 7.25 -10.20
CA ILE A 85 7.97 7.62 -9.41
C ILE A 85 6.73 7.73 -10.31
N ALA A 86 6.83 8.45 -11.43
CA ALA A 86 5.72 8.65 -12.35
C ALA A 86 5.24 7.32 -12.98
N ARG A 87 6.15 6.37 -13.21
CA ARG A 87 5.82 5.03 -13.70
C ARG A 87 5.13 4.18 -12.64
N ASN A 88 5.66 4.19 -11.41
CA ASN A 88 5.12 3.39 -10.31
C ASN A 88 3.74 3.89 -9.85
N ILE A 89 3.50 5.21 -9.83
CA ILE A 89 2.17 5.77 -9.53
C ILE A 89 1.10 5.22 -10.47
N ARG A 90 1.39 5.19 -11.77
CA ARG A 90 0.46 4.65 -12.78
C ARG A 90 0.28 3.13 -12.67
N SER A 91 1.24 2.44 -12.06
CA SER A 91 1.26 0.98 -11.94
C SER A 91 0.82 0.47 -10.57
N MET A 92 0.56 1.37 -9.61
CA MET A 92 0.34 1.02 -8.20
C MET A 92 -0.79 0.02 -8.03
N TYR A 93 -1.95 0.29 -8.65
CA TYR A 93 -3.08 -0.62 -8.62
C TYR A 93 -2.74 -2.00 -9.17
N ALA A 94 -1.99 -2.05 -10.28
CA ALA A 94 -1.58 -3.31 -10.90
C ALA A 94 -0.60 -4.10 -10.02
N TYR A 95 0.25 -3.44 -9.24
CA TYR A 95 1.12 -4.13 -8.27
C TYR A 95 0.31 -4.79 -7.16
N TYR A 96 -0.74 -4.12 -6.67
CA TYR A 96 -1.62 -4.72 -5.68
C TYR A 96 -2.52 -5.80 -6.28
N GLN A 97 -3.06 -5.60 -7.48
CA GLN A 97 -3.93 -6.55 -8.17
C GLN A 97 -3.23 -7.87 -8.52
N ASN A 98 -1.96 -7.80 -8.92
CA ASN A 98 -1.20 -8.98 -9.34
C ASN A 98 -0.44 -9.67 -8.20
N ALA A 99 -0.46 -9.11 -6.99
CA ALA A 99 0.11 -9.78 -5.83
C ALA A 99 -0.76 -10.98 -5.42
N SER A 100 -0.13 -12.12 -5.12
CA SER A 100 -0.85 -13.31 -4.63
C SER A 100 -1.41 -13.14 -3.21
N PHE A 101 -0.79 -12.25 -2.43
CA PHE A 101 -1.18 -11.96 -1.05
C PHE A 101 -0.73 -10.57 -0.61
N CYS A 102 -1.63 -9.83 0.04
CA CYS A 102 -1.34 -8.53 0.65
C CYS A 102 -1.34 -8.64 2.18
N TYR A 103 -0.21 -8.30 2.80
CA TYR A 103 -0.13 -8.03 4.23
C TYR A 103 -0.50 -6.57 4.48
N ALA A 104 -1.62 -6.31 5.14
CA ALA A 104 -1.94 -4.99 5.67
C ALA A 104 -1.39 -4.91 7.10
N TYR A 105 -0.30 -4.16 7.30
CA TYR A 105 0.33 -3.99 8.62
C TYR A 105 -0.10 -2.68 9.28
N LEU A 106 -0.79 -2.80 10.41
CA LEU A 106 -1.41 -1.70 11.15
C LEU A 106 -0.57 -1.42 12.41
N ALA A 107 0.37 -0.48 12.28
CA ALA A 107 1.37 -0.18 13.31
C ALA A 107 0.79 0.44 14.59
N ASP A 108 -0.40 0.99 14.50
CA ASP A 108 -1.18 1.66 15.54
C ASP A 108 -2.15 0.72 16.29
N VAL A 109 -2.48 -0.44 15.70
CA VAL A 109 -3.38 -1.44 16.30
C VAL A 109 -2.64 -2.32 17.31
N ARG A 110 -3.17 -2.38 18.54
CA ARG A 110 -2.61 -3.20 19.64
C ARG A 110 -3.53 -4.36 20.02
N THR A 111 -4.81 -4.19 19.82
CA THR A 111 -5.87 -5.17 20.08
C THR A 111 -6.87 -5.14 18.93
N HIS A 112 -7.72 -6.16 18.81
CA HIS A 112 -8.77 -6.18 17.78
C HIS A 112 -9.72 -4.97 17.89
N GLY A 113 -9.94 -4.43 19.10
CA GLY A 113 -10.80 -3.26 19.31
C GLY A 113 -10.26 -1.97 18.68
N ASP A 114 -8.95 -1.90 18.39
CA ASP A 114 -8.33 -0.73 17.76
C ASP A 114 -8.42 -0.78 16.22
N PHE A 115 -8.90 -1.89 15.65
CA PHE A 115 -8.88 -2.16 14.21
C PHE A 115 -9.64 -1.10 13.39
N THR A 116 -10.87 -0.79 13.79
CA THR A 116 -11.73 0.16 13.07
C THR A 116 -11.30 1.61 13.25
N SER A 117 -10.56 1.91 14.32
CA SER A 117 -9.97 3.22 14.59
C SER A 117 -8.57 3.43 13.99
N SER A 118 -8.07 2.48 13.20
CA SER A 118 -6.72 2.59 12.65
C SER A 118 -6.60 3.71 11.62
N GLU A 119 -5.50 4.46 11.68
CA GLU A 119 -5.13 5.48 10.69
C GLU A 119 -4.91 4.91 9.29
N TRP A 120 -4.79 3.57 9.17
CA TRP A 120 -4.71 2.90 7.88
C TRP A 120 -5.96 3.14 7.03
N TRP A 121 -7.15 3.23 7.65
CA TRP A 121 -8.42 3.48 6.96
C TRP A 121 -8.53 4.89 6.38
N GLU A 122 -7.82 5.83 6.97
CA GLU A 122 -7.83 7.24 6.58
C GLU A 122 -6.85 7.54 5.45
N ARG A 123 -5.97 6.63 5.05
CA ARG A 123 -5.00 6.91 3.97
C ARG A 123 -5.66 6.79 2.59
N GLY A 124 -5.41 7.75 1.70
CA GLY A 124 -5.93 7.71 0.33
C GLY A 124 -5.48 6.47 -0.45
N TRP A 125 -4.18 6.17 -0.40
CA TRP A 125 -3.58 5.04 -1.12
C TRP A 125 -4.10 3.68 -0.67
N THR A 126 -4.38 3.48 0.63
CA THR A 126 -4.80 2.18 1.19
C THR A 126 -6.14 1.69 0.64
N LEU A 127 -6.94 2.55 0.01
CA LEU A 127 -8.15 2.14 -0.69
C LEU A 127 -7.84 1.20 -1.86
N GLN A 128 -6.82 1.51 -2.67
CA GLN A 128 -6.37 0.60 -3.72
C GLN A 128 -5.77 -0.68 -3.13
N GLU A 129 -5.05 -0.55 -2.02
CA GLU A 129 -4.40 -1.66 -1.32
C GLU A 129 -5.40 -2.63 -0.67
N LEU A 130 -6.61 -2.13 -0.34
CA LEU A 130 -7.75 -2.92 0.11
C LEU A 130 -8.43 -3.65 -1.04
N LEU A 131 -8.72 -2.92 -2.12
CA LEU A 131 -9.64 -3.35 -3.17
C LEU A 131 -8.96 -4.17 -4.26
N ALA A 132 -7.75 -3.77 -4.68
CA ALA A 132 -7.06 -4.39 -5.81
C ALA A 132 -6.60 -5.83 -5.54
N PRO A 133 -5.99 -6.16 -4.37
CA PRO A 133 -5.49 -7.52 -4.17
C PRO A 133 -6.62 -8.54 -4.02
N PRO A 134 -6.45 -9.75 -4.56
CA PRO A 134 -7.41 -10.84 -4.38
C PRO A 134 -7.50 -11.29 -2.92
N ARG A 135 -6.39 -11.21 -2.17
CA ARG A 135 -6.28 -11.65 -0.77
C ARG A 135 -5.58 -10.58 0.05
N VAL A 136 -6.24 -10.11 1.11
CA VAL A 136 -5.69 -9.15 2.07
C VAL A 136 -5.86 -9.72 3.46
N HIS A 137 -4.80 -9.74 4.26
CA HIS A 137 -4.84 -10.10 5.68
C HIS A 137 -4.27 -8.97 6.52
N PHE A 138 -4.99 -8.63 7.58
CA PHE A 138 -4.67 -7.55 8.49
C PHE A 138 -3.87 -8.07 9.67
N TYR A 139 -2.80 -7.35 10.02
CA TYR A 139 -1.88 -7.68 11.11
C TYR A 139 -1.71 -6.47 12.02
N ASP A 140 -1.69 -6.74 13.32
CA ASP A 140 -1.43 -5.71 14.32
C ASP A 140 0.07 -5.35 14.42
N LYS A 141 0.40 -4.39 15.30
CA LYS A 141 1.78 -3.96 15.57
C LYS A 141 2.75 -5.11 15.94
N LYS A 142 2.24 -6.22 16.47
CA LYS A 142 3.02 -7.40 16.88
C LYS A 142 3.02 -8.50 15.82
N TRP A 143 2.51 -8.23 14.61
CA TRP A 143 2.34 -9.21 13.54
C TRP A 143 1.44 -10.39 13.92
N ARG A 144 0.48 -10.15 14.82
CA ARG A 144 -0.61 -11.10 15.06
C ARG A 144 -1.70 -10.83 14.04
N GLN A 145 -2.19 -11.90 13.40
CA GLN A 145 -3.28 -11.78 12.45
C GLN A 145 -4.54 -11.32 13.19
N ILE A 146 -5.17 -10.27 12.66
CA ILE A 146 -6.47 -9.76 13.10
C ILE A 146 -7.56 -10.57 12.38
N GLY A 147 -7.44 -10.64 11.06
CA GLY A 147 -8.35 -11.38 10.18
C GLY A 147 -8.04 -11.10 8.71
N SER A 148 -8.69 -11.84 7.81
CA SER A 148 -8.67 -11.57 6.37
C SER A 148 -9.77 -10.59 5.97
N LYS A 149 -9.63 -9.97 4.79
CA LYS A 149 -10.68 -9.15 4.16
C LYS A 149 -12.02 -9.87 4.06
N HIS A 150 -12.00 -11.19 3.84
CA HIS A 150 -13.23 -11.98 3.77
C HIS A 150 -13.86 -12.21 5.15
N GLU A 151 -13.06 -12.53 6.16
CA GLU A 151 -13.52 -12.74 7.54
C GLU A 151 -14.09 -11.43 8.14
N LEU A 152 -13.44 -10.30 7.87
CA LEU A 152 -13.79 -8.98 8.41
C LEU A 152 -14.72 -8.18 7.49
N ARG A 153 -15.29 -8.78 6.44
CA ARG A 153 -16.07 -8.06 5.39
C ARG A 153 -17.24 -7.22 5.94
N HIS A 154 -17.86 -7.65 7.04
CA HIS A 154 -18.95 -6.90 7.68
C HIS A 154 -18.42 -5.64 8.36
N GLU A 155 -17.39 -5.77 9.20
CA GLU A 155 -16.73 -4.64 9.87
C GLU A 155 -16.15 -3.65 8.85
N ILE A 156 -15.55 -4.16 7.77
CA ILE A 156 -15.01 -3.32 6.68
C ILE A 156 -16.12 -2.58 5.95
N ALA A 157 -17.23 -3.24 5.64
CA ALA A 157 -18.36 -2.61 4.95
C ALA A 157 -18.99 -1.51 5.82
N GLU A 158 -19.17 -1.75 7.12
CA GLU A 158 -19.67 -0.75 8.07
C GLU A 158 -18.73 0.45 8.22
N LEU A 159 -17.41 0.21 8.18
CA LEU A 159 -16.41 1.25 8.35
C LEU A 159 -16.21 2.12 7.10
N THR A 160 -16.33 1.53 5.91
CA THR A 160 -15.92 2.18 4.65
C THR A 160 -17.08 2.55 3.74
N ASP A 161 -18.30 2.13 4.08
CA ASP A 161 -19.48 2.17 3.22
C ASP A 161 -19.31 1.45 1.88
N ILE A 162 -18.26 0.63 1.74
CA ILE A 162 -18.00 -0.18 0.55
C ILE A 162 -18.87 -1.45 0.62
N PRO A 163 -19.73 -1.72 -0.38
CA PRO A 163 -20.54 -2.93 -0.40
C PRO A 163 -19.67 -4.21 -0.35
N GLN A 164 -20.19 -5.27 0.27
CA GLN A 164 -19.47 -6.55 0.37
C GLN A 164 -19.21 -7.20 -0.99
N GLU A 165 -20.10 -6.98 -1.94
CA GLU A 165 -20.03 -7.52 -3.31
C GLU A 165 -19.67 -6.41 -4.30
N VAL A 166 -18.39 -6.04 -4.36
CA VAL A 166 -17.90 -5.07 -5.35
C VAL A 166 -17.77 -5.75 -6.72
N LEU A 167 -18.87 -5.89 -7.45
CA LEU A 167 -18.86 -6.51 -8.79
C LEU A 167 -19.32 -5.59 -9.94
N SER A 168 -19.89 -4.41 -9.67
CA SER A 168 -20.30 -3.47 -10.74
C SER A 168 -20.71 -2.12 -10.15
N VAL A 169 -19.75 -1.40 -9.60
CA VAL A 169 -20.00 -0.11 -8.95
C VAL A 169 -19.68 1.04 -9.92
N ASP A 170 -20.53 2.07 -9.98
CA ASP A 170 -20.33 3.23 -10.86
C ASP A 170 -19.15 4.11 -10.42
N VAL A 171 -18.73 5.05 -11.28
CA VAL A 171 -17.57 5.92 -11.03
C VAL A 171 -17.77 6.85 -9.82
N LEU A 172 -18.98 7.38 -9.64
CA LEU A 172 -19.28 8.34 -8.56
C LEU A 172 -19.25 7.64 -7.20
N GLU A 173 -19.78 6.43 -7.13
CA GLU A 173 -19.74 5.60 -5.94
C GLU A 173 -18.30 5.19 -5.60
N ARG A 174 -17.47 4.80 -6.59
CA ARG A 174 -16.03 4.55 -6.36
C ARG A 174 -15.28 5.78 -5.87
N MET A 175 -15.62 6.96 -6.39
CA MET A 175 -15.06 8.23 -5.93
C MET A 175 -15.50 8.52 -4.49
N SER A 176 -16.75 8.22 -4.13
CA SER A 176 -17.28 8.45 -2.77
C SER A 176 -16.49 7.71 -1.68
N TRP A 177 -15.90 6.56 -1.99
CA TRP A 177 -15.07 5.77 -1.06
C TRP A 177 -13.76 6.44 -0.65
N THR A 178 -13.39 7.55 -1.32
CA THR A 178 -12.26 8.39 -0.91
C THR A 178 -12.64 9.50 0.07
N THR A 179 -13.93 9.68 0.35
CA THR A 179 -14.39 10.67 1.31
C THR A 179 -13.79 10.39 2.68
N GLY A 180 -13.22 11.41 3.33
CA GLY A 180 -12.57 11.28 4.64
C GLY A 180 -11.15 10.74 4.60
N ARG A 181 -10.62 10.35 3.42
CA ARG A 181 -9.23 9.91 3.29
C ARG A 181 -8.27 11.08 3.00
N GLU A 182 -7.07 10.96 3.54
CA GLU A 182 -6.01 11.94 3.50
C GLU A 182 -4.78 11.44 2.73
N THR A 183 -4.09 12.37 2.08
CA THR A 183 -2.83 12.13 1.38
C THR A 183 -1.79 13.15 1.82
N THR A 184 -0.52 12.76 1.86
CA THR A 184 0.57 13.66 2.25
C THR A 184 0.79 14.75 1.20
N LYS A 185 0.75 14.38 -0.08
CA LYS A 185 0.82 15.32 -1.20
C LYS A 185 -0.59 15.62 -1.71
N PRO A 186 -0.96 16.88 -1.96
CA PRO A 186 -2.30 17.22 -2.47
C PRO A 186 -2.66 16.48 -3.77
N GLN A 187 -1.70 16.30 -4.68
CA GLN A 187 -1.92 15.64 -5.97
C GLN A 187 -2.24 14.15 -5.84
N ASP A 188 -1.81 13.51 -4.75
CA ASP A 188 -2.10 12.10 -4.49
C ASP A 188 -3.60 11.85 -4.30
N ARG A 189 -4.41 12.86 -3.97
CA ARG A 189 -5.88 12.75 -3.95
C ARG A 189 -6.43 12.27 -5.30
N ALA A 190 -5.81 12.70 -6.40
CA ALA A 190 -6.16 12.24 -7.74
C ALA A 190 -5.42 10.94 -8.09
N TYR A 191 -4.15 10.81 -7.73
CA TYR A 191 -3.33 9.67 -8.15
C TYR A 191 -3.77 8.35 -7.49
N CYS A 192 -4.21 8.40 -6.24
CA CYS A 192 -4.75 7.24 -5.54
C CYS A 192 -6.15 6.80 -6.03
N LEU A 193 -6.72 7.46 -7.05
CA LEU A 193 -7.95 7.05 -7.71
C LEU A 193 -7.73 6.37 -9.07
N MET A 194 -6.55 6.53 -9.68
CA MET A 194 -6.30 6.12 -11.07
C MET A 194 -6.72 4.67 -11.36
N GLY A 195 -6.29 3.73 -10.52
CA GLY A 195 -6.60 2.32 -10.70
C GLY A 195 -8.08 1.98 -10.46
N LEU A 196 -8.71 2.62 -9.48
CA LEU A 196 -10.12 2.39 -9.14
C LEU A 196 -11.05 2.86 -10.25
N LEU A 197 -10.69 3.96 -10.91
CA LEU A 197 -11.47 4.57 -11.98
C LEU A 197 -11.03 4.08 -13.37
N ASN A 198 -10.01 3.21 -13.44
CA ASN A 198 -9.41 2.74 -14.68
C ASN A 198 -9.01 3.89 -15.62
N VAL A 199 -8.37 4.93 -15.06
CA VAL A 199 -7.85 6.09 -15.78
C VAL A 199 -6.33 6.19 -15.59
N SER A 200 -5.65 6.76 -16.57
CA SER A 200 -4.20 7.02 -16.49
C SER A 200 -3.93 8.51 -16.65
N LEU A 201 -3.47 9.16 -15.58
CA LEU A 201 -2.98 10.53 -15.63
C LEU A 201 -1.45 10.51 -15.63
N LYS A 202 -0.82 11.53 -16.23
CA LYS A 202 0.63 11.75 -16.10
C LYS A 202 0.88 12.43 -14.75
N PRO A 203 1.55 11.79 -13.78
CA PRO A 203 1.77 12.42 -12.48
C PRO A 203 2.67 13.65 -12.62
N ASN A 204 2.21 14.75 -12.05
CA ASN A 204 2.91 16.02 -11.93
C ASN A 204 2.79 16.53 -10.50
N TYR A 205 3.89 16.52 -9.72
CA TYR A 205 3.89 17.07 -8.37
C TYR A 205 4.19 18.57 -8.31
N GLU A 206 4.53 19.18 -9.45
CA GLU A 206 4.71 20.63 -9.59
C GLU A 206 3.39 21.34 -9.91
N GLU A 207 2.33 20.58 -10.21
CA GLU A 207 1.01 21.16 -10.48
C GLU A 207 0.47 21.88 -9.24
N HIS A 208 0.12 23.15 -9.43
CA HIS A 208 -0.54 23.97 -8.42
C HIS A 208 -2.02 23.60 -8.33
N LEU A 209 -2.37 22.79 -7.33
CA LEU A 209 -3.77 22.61 -6.97
C LEU A 209 -4.23 23.81 -6.16
N PRO A 210 -5.33 24.49 -6.53
CA PRO A 210 -5.91 25.52 -5.68
C PRO A 210 -6.25 24.89 -4.32
N PHE A 211 -5.87 25.54 -3.23
CA PHE A 211 -6.19 25.11 -1.88
C PHE A 211 -7.72 24.97 -1.74
N VAL A 212 -8.22 23.74 -1.80
CA VAL A 212 -9.57 23.43 -1.35
C VAL A 212 -9.45 23.14 0.14
N SER A 213 -9.60 24.20 0.94
CA SER A 213 -9.81 24.05 2.39
C SER A 213 -11.00 23.11 2.61
N PRO A 214 -10.93 22.13 3.52
CA PRO A 214 -12.12 21.41 3.93
C PRO A 214 -13.11 22.43 4.49
N GLN A 215 -14.25 22.59 3.81
CA GLN A 215 -15.38 23.29 4.40
C GLN A 215 -15.84 22.42 5.59
N PRO A 216 -15.84 22.93 6.83
CA PRO A 216 -16.40 22.18 7.94
C PRO A 216 -17.89 21.92 7.65
N LYS A 217 -18.30 20.66 7.82
CA LYS A 217 -19.72 20.29 7.87
C LYS A 217 -20.37 20.86 9.14
#